data_AF-A0A839RW62-F1
#
_entry.id   AF-A0A839RW62-F1
#
_cell.length_a   1.000
_cell.length_b   1.000
_cell.length_c   1.000
_cell.angle_alpha   90.00
_cell.angle_beta   90.00
_cell.angle_gamma   90.00
#
_symmetry.space_group_name_H-M   'P 1'
#
loop_
_entity.id
_entity.type
_entity.pdbx_description
1 polymer ?
#
loop_
_entity_poly.entity_id
_entity_poly.type
_entity_poly.pdbx_seq_one_letter_code
_entity_poly.pdbx_strand_id
1 'polypeptide(L)'
;MADVAAIEEALTTQHLEEFAPAAPPQAADVAVPSVRATARRLRREAVQGLPRWRVGERRKAKRAAKASAPDVAAAAREEALEEQRRAQAAADAEWDALLNNDSEMIMAVLEAAFEDNSSPAAPIDCRADSATVVIVIGSANVVPDQQLATTPSGEPTLRKRTKTERNSVYMNFLGSTVLATVKEAFAVAPGLYTIEVLVVRKDEDASSPDDYIAAIYAAHFHRDRVNDIPWDRVDLVHELMTADDALLRRRGQAGTVAPLGLEHEPELADVVRRIRDSLHN
;
A
#
# COMPACT_ATOMS: atom_id res chain seq x y z
N MET A 1 -28.30 9.64 -11.01
CA MET A 1 -28.09 8.46 -11.88
C MET A 1 -26.61 8.17 -12.04
N ALA A 2 -25.80 9.09 -12.60
CA ALA A 2 -24.34 8.92 -12.71
C ALA A 2 -23.67 8.64 -11.35
N ASP A 3 -24.12 9.32 -10.29
CA ASP A 3 -23.57 9.18 -8.93
C ASP A 3 -23.78 7.77 -8.33
N VAL A 4 -24.97 7.19 -8.49
CA VAL A 4 -25.28 5.84 -7.98
C VAL A 4 -24.44 4.76 -8.69
N ALA A 5 -24.27 4.89 -10.01
CA ALA A 5 -23.46 3.96 -10.79
C ALA A 5 -21.98 4.08 -10.45
N ALA A 6 -21.47 5.31 -10.31
CA ALA A 6 -20.09 5.56 -9.94
C ALA A 6 -19.74 5.01 -8.55
N ILE A 7 -20.65 5.14 -7.57
CA ILE A 7 -20.45 4.55 -6.23
C ILE A 7 -20.39 3.03 -6.31
N GLU A 8 -21.33 2.39 -7.01
CA GLU A 8 -21.34 0.94 -7.16
C GLU A 8 -20.11 0.40 -7.90
N GLU A 9 -19.70 1.08 -8.97
CA GLU A 9 -18.48 0.78 -9.70
C GLU A 9 -17.27 0.88 -8.76
N ALA A 10 -17.07 2.02 -8.08
CA ALA A 10 -15.97 2.22 -7.13
C ALA A 10 -15.93 1.17 -6.00
N LEU A 11 -17.08 0.68 -5.55
CA LEU A 11 -17.14 -0.39 -4.56
C LEU A 11 -16.77 -1.76 -5.14
N THR A 12 -17.06 -2.02 -6.41
CA THR A 12 -16.98 -3.37 -7.00
C THR A 12 -15.80 -3.58 -7.93
N THR A 13 -14.98 -2.56 -8.19
CA THR A 13 -13.84 -2.62 -9.12
C THR A 13 -12.46 -2.38 -8.50
N GLN A 14 -12.34 -2.25 -7.18
CA GLN A 14 -11.03 -2.07 -6.49
C GLN A 14 -10.00 -3.14 -6.86
N HIS A 15 -10.42 -4.40 -7.05
CA HIS A 15 -9.54 -5.50 -7.44
C HIS A 15 -8.89 -5.34 -8.83
N LEU A 16 -9.42 -4.45 -9.67
CA LEU A 16 -8.87 -4.13 -10.98
C LEU A 16 -7.68 -3.15 -10.91
N GLU A 17 -7.43 -2.55 -9.75
CA GLU A 17 -6.28 -1.66 -9.55
C GLU A 17 -4.96 -2.39 -9.81
N GLU A 18 -4.03 -1.72 -10.48
CA GLU A 18 -2.71 -2.26 -10.80
C GLU A 18 -1.68 -1.74 -9.79
N PHE A 19 -1.10 -2.67 -9.05
CA PHE A 19 -0.04 -2.39 -8.08
C PHE A 19 1.32 -2.70 -8.71
N ALA A 20 2.23 -1.74 -8.68
CA ALA A 20 3.58 -1.93 -9.20
C ALA A 20 4.35 -2.89 -8.28
N PRO A 21 4.89 -4.01 -8.82
CA PRO A 21 5.72 -4.90 -8.03
C PRO A 21 6.95 -4.17 -7.48
N ALA A 22 7.31 -4.45 -6.22
CA ALA A 22 8.51 -3.93 -5.62
C ALA A 22 9.74 -4.34 -6.44
N ALA A 23 10.66 -3.39 -6.61
CA ALA A 23 11.88 -3.58 -7.35
C ALA A 23 13.09 -3.15 -6.51
N PRO A 24 14.28 -3.74 -6.74
CA PRO A 24 15.48 -3.33 -6.03
C PRO A 24 15.73 -1.82 -6.17
N PRO A 25 15.85 -1.09 -5.05
CA PRO A 25 16.06 0.34 -5.07
C PRO A 25 17.45 0.70 -5.63
N GLN A 26 17.51 1.81 -6.36
CA GLN A 26 18.77 2.38 -6.85
C GLN A 26 19.02 3.71 -6.16
N ALA A 27 20.20 3.85 -5.56
CA ALA A 27 20.63 5.10 -4.96
C ALA A 27 20.75 6.18 -6.05
N ALA A 28 20.28 7.39 -5.72
CA ALA A 28 20.33 8.51 -6.64
C ALA A 28 21.78 8.83 -7.07
N ASP A 29 21.93 9.24 -8.32
CA ASP A 29 23.23 9.67 -8.84
C ASP A 29 23.74 10.91 -8.10
N VAL A 30 24.95 10.80 -7.54
CA VAL A 30 25.61 11.93 -6.89
C VAL A 30 26.28 12.81 -7.95
N ALA A 31 26.01 14.11 -7.89
CA ALA A 31 26.56 15.07 -8.86
C ALA A 31 28.09 15.23 -8.70
N VAL A 32 28.84 14.62 -9.61
CA VAL A 32 30.30 14.66 -9.59
C VAL A 32 30.84 16.00 -10.12
N PRO A 33 31.66 16.76 -9.34
CA PRO A 33 32.21 18.04 -9.81
C PRO A 33 33.15 17.88 -11.01
N SER A 34 32.96 18.73 -12.02
CA SER A 34 33.91 18.82 -13.14
C SER A 34 35.14 19.65 -12.76
N VAL A 35 36.33 19.26 -13.25
CA VAL A 35 37.58 20.02 -13.07
C VAL A 35 37.40 21.49 -13.48
N ARG A 36 36.63 21.76 -14.54
CA ARG A 36 36.33 23.11 -15.01
C ARG A 36 35.50 23.91 -14.00
N ALA A 37 34.46 23.29 -13.42
CA ALA A 37 33.64 23.93 -12.40
C ALA A 37 34.45 24.21 -11.12
N THR A 38 35.23 23.22 -10.67
CA THR A 38 36.13 23.32 -9.52
C THR A 38 37.18 24.41 -9.75
N ALA A 39 37.83 24.46 -10.91
CA ALA A 39 38.80 25.50 -11.24
C ALA A 39 38.18 26.91 -11.26
N ARG A 40 36.92 27.04 -11.70
CA ARG A 40 36.20 28.32 -11.68
C ARG A 40 35.93 28.77 -10.24
N ARG A 41 35.51 27.85 -9.37
CA ARG A 41 35.25 28.09 -7.94
C ARG A 41 36.54 28.51 -7.23
N LEU A 42 37.58 27.68 -7.28
CA LEU A 42 38.86 27.93 -6.61
C LEU A 42 39.51 29.26 -7.05
N ARG A 43 39.41 29.63 -8.34
CA ARG A 43 39.92 30.92 -8.81
C ARG A 43 39.18 32.12 -8.25
N ARG A 44 37.88 32.00 -7.97
CA ARG A 44 37.08 33.07 -7.36
C ARG A 44 37.48 33.23 -5.90
N GLU A 45 37.58 32.12 -5.17
CA GLU A 45 37.99 32.05 -3.76
C GLU A 45 39.42 32.57 -3.56
N ALA A 46 40.38 32.13 -4.39
CA ALA A 46 41.80 32.49 -4.25
C ALA A 46 42.11 33.99 -4.42
N VAL A 47 41.16 34.79 -4.88
CA VAL A 47 41.32 36.25 -5.04
C VAL A 47 40.37 37.06 -4.18
N GLN A 48 39.56 36.40 -3.34
CA GLN A 48 38.83 37.07 -2.26
C GLN A 48 39.85 37.66 -1.27
N GLY A 49 39.60 38.88 -0.80
CA GLY A 49 40.51 39.59 0.10
C GLY A 49 41.72 40.29 -0.55
N LEU A 50 42.07 39.99 -1.81
CA LEU A 50 43.16 40.69 -2.52
C LEU A 50 42.68 41.99 -3.20
N PRO A 51 43.28 43.16 -2.94
CA PRO A 51 42.95 44.40 -3.64
C PRO A 51 43.14 44.28 -5.16
N ARG A 52 42.26 44.91 -5.96
CA ARG A 52 42.27 44.80 -7.43
C ARG A 52 43.60 45.23 -8.07
N TRP A 53 44.32 46.16 -7.44
CA TRP A 53 45.60 46.70 -7.92
C TRP A 53 46.80 45.75 -7.69
N ARG A 54 46.66 44.70 -6.86
CA ARG A 54 47.72 43.68 -6.65
C ARG A 54 47.71 42.62 -7.77
N VAL A 55 47.94 43.06 -9.00
CA VAL A 55 47.78 42.23 -10.21
C VAL A 55 48.70 41.00 -10.22
N GLY A 56 49.96 41.16 -9.79
CA GLY A 56 50.93 40.06 -9.71
C GLY A 56 50.51 38.95 -8.74
N GLU A 57 50.12 39.33 -7.52
CA GLU A 57 49.63 38.40 -6.50
C GLU A 57 48.34 37.70 -6.93
N ARG A 58 47.38 38.45 -7.50
CA ARG A 58 46.13 37.87 -8.04
C ARG A 58 46.39 36.87 -9.18
N ARG A 59 47.38 37.14 -10.05
CA ARG A 59 47.77 36.23 -11.14
C ARG A 59 48.43 34.96 -10.59
N LYS A 60 49.29 35.09 -9.59
CA LYS A 60 49.92 33.96 -8.88
C LYS A 60 48.87 33.08 -8.20
N ALA A 61 47.95 33.68 -7.45
CA ALA A 61 46.86 32.98 -6.76
C ALA A 61 45.94 32.21 -7.73
N LYS A 62 45.53 32.84 -8.85
CA LYS A 62 44.72 32.16 -9.88
C LYS A 62 45.46 31.00 -10.57
N ARG A 63 46.78 31.09 -10.75
CA ARG A 63 47.59 30.01 -11.33
C ARG A 63 47.70 28.83 -10.37
N ALA A 64 47.99 29.09 -9.08
CA ALA A 64 48.00 28.07 -8.05
C ALA A 64 46.63 27.37 -7.94
N ALA A 65 45.53 28.13 -7.87
CA ALA A 65 44.17 27.58 -7.84
C ALA A 65 43.79 26.78 -9.10
N LYS A 66 44.36 27.10 -10.27
CA LYS A 66 44.16 26.28 -11.48
C LYS A 66 44.95 24.98 -11.40
N ALA A 67 46.17 25.03 -10.85
CA ALA A 67 47.04 23.87 -10.73
C ALA A 67 46.49 22.84 -9.73
N SER A 68 45.87 23.28 -8.64
CA SER A 68 45.23 22.39 -7.64
C SER A 68 43.83 21.91 -8.02
N ALA A 69 43.20 22.50 -9.04
CA ALA A 69 41.83 22.16 -9.41
C ALA A 69 41.60 20.70 -9.84
N PRO A 70 42.52 20.02 -10.55
CA PRO A 70 42.39 18.59 -10.83
C PRO A 70 42.35 17.75 -9.57
N ASP A 71 43.26 17.97 -8.62
CA ASP A 71 43.37 17.19 -7.38
C ASP A 71 42.14 17.40 -6.48
N VAL A 72 41.72 18.67 -6.31
CA VAL A 72 40.50 18.99 -5.54
C VAL A 72 39.25 18.41 -6.21
N ALA A 73 39.19 18.43 -7.55
CA ALA A 73 38.08 17.80 -8.25
C ALA A 73 38.10 16.29 -8.04
N ALA A 74 39.26 15.64 -8.18
CA ALA A 74 39.42 14.20 -8.00
C ALA A 74 38.99 13.74 -6.59
N ALA A 75 39.48 14.40 -5.53
CA ALA A 75 39.07 14.12 -4.16
C ALA A 75 37.55 14.27 -3.96
N ALA A 76 36.95 15.33 -4.50
CA ALA A 76 35.50 15.51 -4.43
C ALA A 76 34.71 14.46 -5.26
N ARG A 77 35.30 13.87 -6.30
CA ARG A 77 34.68 12.75 -7.01
C ARG A 77 34.72 11.48 -6.18
N GLU A 78 35.86 11.22 -5.55
CA GLU A 78 36.05 10.05 -4.70
C GLU A 78 35.04 10.06 -3.54
N GLU A 79 34.92 11.19 -2.85
CA GLU A 79 33.93 11.41 -1.79
C GLU A 79 32.49 11.21 -2.28
N ALA A 80 32.14 11.78 -3.43
CA ALA A 80 30.81 11.61 -4.04
C ALA A 80 30.51 10.14 -4.40
N LEU A 81 31.50 9.41 -4.93
CA LEU A 81 31.36 7.99 -5.26
C LEU A 81 31.31 7.10 -4.02
N GLU A 82 32.00 7.48 -2.94
CA GLU A 82 31.89 6.82 -1.63
C GLU A 82 30.53 7.03 -0.99
N GLU A 83 29.98 8.24 -1.07
CA GLU A 83 28.62 8.55 -0.64
C GLU A 83 27.60 7.74 -1.44
N GLN A 84 27.70 7.71 -2.77
CA GLN A 84 26.82 6.91 -3.61
C GLN A 84 26.90 5.42 -3.26
N ARG A 85 28.11 4.87 -3.07
CA ARG A 85 28.30 3.46 -2.68
C ARG A 85 27.68 3.15 -1.32
N ARG A 86 27.80 4.04 -0.34
CA ARG A 86 27.17 3.88 0.98
C ARG A 86 25.65 3.92 0.89
N ALA A 87 25.11 4.85 0.09
CA ALA A 87 23.68 4.93 -0.15
C ALA A 87 23.14 3.67 -0.84
N GLN A 88 23.84 3.16 -1.87
CA GLN A 88 23.44 1.92 -2.53
C GLN A 88 23.52 0.72 -1.58
N ALA A 89 24.58 0.61 -0.78
CA ALA A 89 24.70 -0.49 0.18
C ALA A 89 23.59 -0.48 1.26
N ALA A 90 23.11 0.70 1.67
CA ALA A 90 21.96 0.82 2.56
C ALA A 90 20.67 0.37 1.87
N ALA A 91 20.45 0.82 0.63
CA ALA A 91 19.29 0.43 -0.17
C ALA A 91 19.27 -1.08 -0.46
N ASP A 92 20.43 -1.68 -0.73
CA ASP A 92 20.58 -3.13 -0.92
C ASP A 92 20.24 -3.89 0.38
N ALA A 93 20.66 -3.38 1.54
CA ALA A 93 20.34 -4.00 2.83
C ALA A 93 18.84 -3.95 3.16
N GLU A 94 18.15 -2.83 2.86
CA GLU A 94 16.70 -2.72 2.99
C GLU A 94 15.97 -3.70 2.05
N TRP A 95 16.47 -3.83 0.82
CA TRP A 95 15.94 -4.79 -0.15
C TRP A 95 16.12 -6.24 0.31
N ASP A 96 17.29 -6.58 0.83
CA ASP A 96 17.56 -7.91 1.40
C ASP A 96 16.65 -8.17 2.61
N ALA A 97 16.41 -7.18 3.48
CA ALA A 97 15.47 -7.32 4.59
C ALA A 97 14.04 -7.62 4.11
N LEU A 98 13.59 -6.91 3.06
CA LEU A 98 12.28 -7.14 2.44
C LEU A 98 12.16 -8.55 1.83
N LEU A 99 13.20 -9.03 1.13
CA LEU A 99 13.22 -10.38 0.55
C LEU A 99 13.26 -11.50 1.60
N ASN A 100 13.88 -11.24 2.75
CA ASN A 100 13.96 -12.19 3.85
C ASN A 100 12.78 -12.08 4.84
N ASN A 101 11.74 -11.31 4.50
CA ASN A 101 10.57 -11.06 5.32
C ASN A 101 10.91 -10.58 6.73
N ASP A 102 11.87 -9.66 6.84
CA ASP A 102 12.13 -8.97 8.10
C ASP A 102 10.83 -8.31 8.58
N SER A 103 10.41 -8.65 9.80
CA SER A 103 9.08 -8.29 10.31
C SER A 103 8.89 -6.78 10.37
N GLU A 104 9.90 -6.03 10.82
CA GLU A 104 9.81 -4.56 10.91
C GLU A 104 9.70 -3.93 9.52
N MET A 105 10.52 -4.39 8.57
CA MET A 105 10.49 -3.92 7.19
C MET A 105 9.16 -4.23 6.48
N ILE A 106 8.65 -5.45 6.61
CA ILE A 106 7.39 -5.87 5.99
C ILE A 106 6.21 -5.07 6.55
N MET A 107 6.15 -4.93 7.87
CA MET A 107 5.08 -4.18 8.53
C MET A 107 5.07 -2.72 8.04
N ALA A 108 6.24 -2.07 7.97
CA ALA A 108 6.35 -0.69 7.50
C ALA A 108 5.96 -0.54 6.02
N VAL A 109 6.37 -1.47 5.15
CA VAL A 109 6.03 -1.44 3.72
C VAL A 109 4.55 -1.68 3.47
N LEU A 110 3.94 -2.64 4.17
CA LEU A 110 2.50 -2.91 4.08
C LEU A 110 1.67 -1.75 4.62
N GLU A 111 2.07 -1.13 5.74
CA GLU A 111 1.38 0.04 6.29
C GLU A 111 1.42 1.21 5.32
N ALA A 112 2.58 1.49 4.71
CA ALA A 112 2.71 2.53 3.69
C ALA A 112 1.90 2.23 2.43
N ALA A 113 1.83 0.97 2.00
CA ALA A 113 1.03 0.56 0.84
C ALA A 113 -0.47 0.77 1.10
N PHE A 114 -0.96 0.47 2.31
CA PHE A 114 -2.39 0.56 2.59
C PHE A 114 -2.90 1.98 2.92
N GLU A 115 -2.05 3.01 2.91
CA GLU A 115 -2.41 4.38 3.33
C GLU A 115 -3.48 5.01 2.42
N ASP A 116 -3.48 4.70 1.12
CA ASP A 116 -4.41 5.26 0.13
C ASP A 116 -5.58 4.33 -0.22
N ASN A 117 -5.69 3.17 0.46
CA ASN A 117 -6.78 2.23 0.25
C ASN A 117 -8.14 2.85 0.57
N SER A 118 -9.13 2.57 -0.28
CA SER A 118 -10.51 3.05 -0.11
C SER A 118 -11.16 2.55 1.19
N SER A 119 -10.76 1.37 1.66
CA SER A 119 -11.16 0.82 2.97
C SER A 119 -9.90 0.72 3.84
N PRO A 120 -9.92 1.22 5.09
CA PRO A 120 -8.73 1.14 5.96
C PRO A 120 -8.24 -0.29 6.13
N ALA A 121 -6.96 -0.52 5.89
CA ALA A 121 -6.30 -1.78 6.14
C ALA A 121 -4.99 -1.56 6.91
N ALA A 122 -4.60 -2.53 7.73
CA ALA A 122 -3.35 -2.46 8.47
C ALA A 122 -2.76 -3.86 8.66
N PRO A 123 -1.44 -4.04 8.48
CA PRO A 123 -0.77 -5.25 8.93
C PRO A 123 -0.74 -5.28 10.46
N ILE A 124 -0.94 -6.46 11.05
CA ILE A 124 -0.91 -6.63 12.52
C ILE A 124 0.19 -7.59 13.00
N ASP A 125 0.70 -8.43 12.10
CA ASP A 125 1.77 -9.38 12.37
C ASP A 125 2.44 -9.82 11.06
N CYS A 126 3.70 -10.24 11.15
CA CYS A 126 4.45 -10.86 10.06
C CYS A 126 5.37 -11.96 10.64
N ARG A 127 5.17 -13.20 10.18
CA ARG A 127 5.88 -14.39 10.65
C ARG A 127 6.32 -15.24 9.47
N ALA A 128 7.62 -15.50 9.38
CA ALA A 128 8.23 -16.29 8.31
C ALA A 128 7.85 -15.75 6.92
N ASP A 129 6.96 -16.41 6.20
CA ASP A 129 6.47 -16.02 4.87
C ASP A 129 4.99 -15.65 4.86
N SER A 130 4.38 -15.44 6.04
CA SER A 130 3.01 -14.96 6.19
C SER A 130 2.94 -13.59 6.87
N ALA A 131 1.97 -12.79 6.45
CA ALA A 131 1.57 -11.57 7.15
C ALA A 131 0.05 -11.58 7.39
N THR A 132 -0.36 -11.10 8.56
CA THR A 132 -1.77 -10.96 8.91
C THR A 132 -2.19 -9.51 8.72
N VAL A 133 -3.25 -9.29 7.96
CA VAL A 133 -3.80 -7.97 7.62
C VAL A 133 -5.25 -7.88 8.10
N VAL A 134 -5.57 -6.77 8.75
CA VAL A 134 -6.93 -6.41 9.13
C VAL A 134 -7.48 -5.40 8.14
N ILE A 135 -8.69 -5.64 7.66
CA ILE A 135 -9.41 -4.70 6.78
C ILE A 135 -10.69 -4.25 7.50
N VAL A 136 -10.93 -2.95 7.54
CA VAL A 136 -12.14 -2.36 8.10
C VAL A 136 -13.05 -1.96 6.95
N ILE A 137 -14.25 -2.55 6.87
CA ILE A 137 -15.26 -2.16 5.90
C ILE A 137 -16.51 -1.60 6.59
N GLY A 138 -17.22 -0.72 5.89
CA GLY A 138 -18.49 -0.20 6.36
C GLY A 138 -19.60 -1.26 6.38
N SER A 139 -20.72 -0.95 7.04
CA SER A 139 -21.90 -1.80 7.03
C SER A 139 -22.55 -1.83 5.64
N ALA A 140 -23.56 -2.69 5.46
CA ALA A 140 -24.27 -2.76 4.18
C ALA A 140 -24.93 -1.43 3.76
N ASN A 141 -24.96 -0.41 4.62
CA ASN A 141 -25.45 0.95 4.34
C ASN A 141 -24.56 1.72 3.36
N VAL A 142 -23.32 1.29 3.12
CA VAL A 142 -22.46 1.84 2.06
C VAL A 142 -22.99 1.56 0.67
N VAL A 143 -23.81 0.51 0.50
CA VAL A 143 -24.41 0.16 -0.79
C VAL A 143 -25.66 1.02 -1.00
N PRO A 144 -25.75 1.77 -2.12
CA PRO A 144 -26.91 2.59 -2.40
C PRO A 144 -28.23 1.79 -2.44
N ASP A 145 -29.30 2.35 -1.85
CA ASP A 145 -30.63 1.71 -1.83
C ASP A 145 -31.32 1.68 -3.20
N GLN A 146 -30.85 2.48 -4.16
CA GLN A 146 -31.39 2.57 -5.51
C GLN A 146 -30.36 2.09 -6.53
N GLN A 147 -30.82 1.48 -7.61
CA GLN A 147 -29.99 1.08 -8.75
C GLN A 147 -30.54 1.62 -10.05
N LEU A 148 -29.66 1.74 -11.05
CA LEU A 148 -30.07 2.01 -12.40
C LEU A 148 -30.93 0.85 -12.93
N ALA A 149 -32.01 1.21 -13.59
CA ALA A 149 -32.88 0.30 -14.31
C ALA A 149 -33.29 0.96 -15.62
N THR A 150 -33.97 0.21 -16.48
CA THR A 150 -34.61 0.73 -17.67
C THR A 150 -36.12 0.59 -17.56
N THR A 151 -36.84 1.59 -18.06
CA THR A 151 -38.29 1.47 -18.27
C THR A 151 -38.56 0.47 -19.40
N PRO A 152 -39.81 -0.03 -19.55
CA PRO A 152 -40.18 -0.85 -20.71
C PRO A 152 -39.92 -0.18 -22.07
N SER A 153 -39.83 1.15 -22.12
CA SER A 153 -39.48 1.92 -23.32
C SER A 153 -37.97 2.13 -23.52
N GLY A 154 -37.12 1.61 -22.62
CA GLY A 154 -35.67 1.71 -22.70
C GLY A 154 -35.06 2.98 -22.09
N GLU A 155 -35.86 3.81 -21.42
CA GLU A 155 -35.36 5.02 -20.77
C GLU A 155 -34.69 4.69 -19.43
N PRO A 156 -33.51 5.28 -19.13
CA PRO A 156 -32.86 5.11 -17.83
C PRO A 156 -33.75 5.62 -16.68
N THR A 157 -33.86 4.82 -15.62
CA THR A 157 -34.61 5.14 -14.41
C THR A 157 -33.88 4.63 -13.17
N LEU A 158 -34.35 5.03 -11.99
CA LEU A 158 -33.88 4.51 -10.71
C LEU A 158 -34.98 3.66 -10.09
N ARG A 159 -34.61 2.47 -9.60
CA ARG A 159 -35.51 1.64 -8.80
C ARG A 159 -34.87 1.27 -7.48
N LYS A 160 -35.72 0.98 -6.50
CA LYS A 160 -35.28 0.43 -5.22
C LYS A 160 -34.65 -0.95 -5.42
N ARG A 161 -33.50 -1.19 -4.77
CA ARG A 161 -32.89 -2.51 -4.63
C ARG A 161 -33.70 -3.36 -3.67
N THR A 162 -33.83 -4.64 -3.98
CA THR A 162 -34.24 -5.65 -3.00
C THR A 162 -33.10 -5.89 -2.01
N LYS A 163 -33.42 -6.50 -0.87
CA LYS A 163 -32.41 -6.88 0.14
C LYS A 163 -31.36 -7.84 -0.44
N THR A 164 -31.77 -8.76 -1.31
CA THR A 164 -30.86 -9.72 -1.96
C THR A 164 -29.89 -9.00 -2.90
N GLU A 165 -30.37 -8.08 -3.74
CA GLU A 165 -29.51 -7.31 -4.65
C GLU A 165 -28.50 -6.46 -3.89
N ARG A 166 -28.96 -5.78 -2.82
CA ARG A 166 -28.08 -4.98 -1.97
C ARG A 166 -27.00 -5.84 -1.29
N ASN A 167 -27.37 -7.03 -0.80
CA ASN A 167 -26.40 -7.98 -0.24
C ASN A 167 -25.42 -8.51 -1.29
N SER A 168 -25.84 -8.75 -2.53
CA SER A 168 -24.94 -9.19 -3.60
C SER A 168 -23.89 -8.12 -3.92
N VAL A 169 -24.29 -6.85 -4.01
CA VAL A 169 -23.34 -5.74 -4.19
C VAL A 169 -22.40 -5.63 -2.99
N TYR A 170 -22.91 -5.80 -1.76
CA TYR A 170 -22.06 -5.80 -0.57
C TYR A 170 -21.04 -6.96 -0.55
N MET A 171 -21.41 -8.14 -1.04
CA MET A 171 -20.49 -9.27 -1.20
C MET A 171 -19.42 -9.01 -2.25
N ASN A 172 -19.78 -8.37 -3.37
CA ASN A 172 -18.80 -7.94 -4.38
C ASN A 172 -17.88 -6.84 -3.85
N PHE A 173 -18.40 -5.91 -3.05
CA PHE A 173 -17.58 -4.91 -2.36
C PHE A 173 -16.56 -5.58 -1.43
N LEU A 174 -17.03 -6.47 -0.54
CA LEU A 174 -16.15 -7.25 0.34
C LEU A 174 -15.05 -7.98 -0.45
N GLY A 175 -15.42 -8.69 -1.53
CA GLY A 175 -14.46 -9.44 -2.35
C GLY A 175 -13.49 -8.53 -3.10
N SER A 176 -13.99 -7.42 -3.65
CA SER A 176 -13.17 -6.47 -4.37
C SER A 176 -12.14 -5.81 -3.46
N THR A 177 -12.54 -5.42 -2.24
CA THR A 177 -11.61 -4.84 -1.26
C THR A 177 -10.58 -5.85 -0.77
N VAL A 178 -11.01 -7.05 -0.35
CA VAL A 178 -10.08 -8.09 0.14
C VAL A 178 -9.05 -8.44 -0.92
N LEU A 179 -9.48 -8.69 -2.16
CA LEU A 179 -8.56 -9.10 -3.21
C LEU A 179 -7.65 -7.96 -3.66
N ALA A 180 -8.10 -6.71 -3.64
CA ALA A 180 -7.24 -5.55 -3.89
C ALA A 180 -6.12 -5.46 -2.84
N THR A 181 -6.47 -5.50 -1.54
CA THR A 181 -5.49 -5.44 -0.45
C THR A 181 -4.50 -6.61 -0.49
N VAL A 182 -4.96 -7.83 -0.78
CA VAL A 182 -4.07 -9.00 -0.91
C VAL A 182 -3.13 -8.86 -2.10
N LYS A 183 -3.64 -8.42 -3.25
CA LYS A 183 -2.86 -8.19 -4.48
C LYS A 183 -1.78 -7.14 -4.25
N GLU A 184 -2.14 -6.04 -3.60
CA GLU A 184 -1.21 -4.97 -3.20
C GLU A 184 -0.14 -5.48 -2.24
N ALA A 185 -0.53 -6.18 -1.18
CA ALA A 185 0.39 -6.76 -0.21
C ALA A 185 1.45 -7.62 -0.90
N PHE A 186 1.03 -8.49 -1.82
CA PHE A 186 1.95 -9.31 -2.58
C PHE A 186 2.82 -8.53 -3.56
N ALA A 187 2.34 -7.41 -4.11
CA ALA A 187 3.13 -6.56 -4.99
C ALA A 187 4.28 -5.89 -4.23
N VAL A 188 4.01 -5.38 -3.02
CA VAL A 188 5.01 -4.61 -2.25
C VAL A 188 5.93 -5.48 -1.39
N ALA A 189 5.50 -6.68 -0.99
CA ALA A 189 6.25 -7.59 -0.13
C ALA A 189 6.59 -8.91 -0.86
N PRO A 190 7.59 -8.92 -1.75
CA PRO A 190 7.87 -10.04 -2.67
C PRO A 190 8.26 -11.36 -1.99
N GLY A 191 8.78 -11.33 -0.76
CA GLY A 191 9.15 -12.52 -0.01
C GLY A 191 7.97 -13.23 0.66
N LEU A 192 6.81 -12.57 0.82
CA LEU A 192 5.63 -13.18 1.42
C LEU A 192 4.98 -14.18 0.47
N TYR A 193 4.60 -15.33 0.99
CA TYR A 193 3.84 -16.36 0.27
C TYR A 193 2.37 -16.39 0.66
N THR A 194 2.05 -16.02 1.90
CA THR A 194 0.68 -16.06 2.45
C THR A 194 0.26 -14.72 3.01
N ILE A 195 -0.95 -14.27 2.70
CA ILE A 195 -1.62 -13.17 3.40
C ILE A 195 -2.82 -13.73 4.14
N GLU A 196 -2.82 -13.57 5.45
CA GLU A 196 -3.94 -13.91 6.32
C GLU A 196 -4.81 -12.67 6.49
N VAL A 197 -6.07 -12.76 6.10
CA VAL A 197 -6.99 -11.63 6.12
C VAL A 197 -7.99 -11.79 7.24
N LEU A 198 -8.20 -10.74 8.02
CA LEU A 198 -9.35 -10.57 8.89
C LEU A 198 -10.12 -9.32 8.48
N VAL A 199 -11.38 -9.47 8.07
CA VAL A 199 -12.25 -8.33 7.79
C VAL A 199 -13.16 -8.09 8.98
N VAL A 200 -13.09 -6.86 9.50
CA VAL A 200 -14.02 -6.35 10.50
C VAL A 200 -14.98 -5.36 9.86
N ARG A 201 -16.26 -5.53 10.15
CA ARG A 201 -17.30 -4.57 9.78
C ARG A 201 -17.42 -3.55 10.90
N LYS A 202 -17.35 -2.27 10.52
CA LYS A 202 -17.74 -1.14 11.35
C LYS A 202 -19.19 -0.76 11.02
N ASP A 203 -20.07 -0.79 12.02
CA ASP A 203 -21.48 -0.43 11.88
C ASP A 203 -21.84 0.72 12.82
N GLU A 204 -21.92 1.93 12.27
CA GLU A 204 -22.20 3.15 13.05
C GLU A 204 -23.65 3.19 13.58
N ASP A 205 -24.53 2.38 13.00
CA ASP A 205 -25.92 2.23 13.44
C ASP A 205 -26.10 1.07 14.43
N ALA A 206 -25.02 0.43 14.87
CA ALA A 206 -25.07 -0.69 15.79
C ALA A 206 -25.74 -0.32 17.12
N SER A 207 -26.67 -1.17 17.56
CA SER A 207 -27.39 -0.97 18.83
C SER A 207 -26.60 -1.45 20.06
N SER A 208 -25.49 -2.16 19.85
CA SER A 208 -24.62 -2.67 20.90
C SER A 208 -23.14 -2.41 20.56
N PRO A 209 -22.27 -2.19 21.56
CA PRO A 209 -20.83 -2.05 21.34
C PRO A 209 -20.20 -3.28 20.65
N ASP A 210 -20.74 -4.47 20.92
CA ASP A 210 -20.25 -5.72 20.31
C ASP A 210 -20.58 -5.82 18.82
N ASP A 211 -21.67 -5.20 18.38
CA ASP A 211 -22.07 -5.15 16.96
C ASP A 211 -21.42 -3.99 16.20
N TYR A 212 -20.88 -2.99 16.92
CA TYR A 212 -20.22 -1.83 16.32
C TYR A 212 -18.98 -2.25 15.52
N ILE A 213 -18.22 -3.22 16.04
CA ILE A 213 -17.10 -3.86 15.35
C ILE A 213 -17.27 -5.37 15.42
N ALA A 214 -17.57 -5.98 14.27
CA ALA A 214 -17.78 -7.41 14.14
C ALA A 214 -16.87 -8.01 13.07
N ALA A 215 -16.12 -9.07 13.41
CA ALA A 215 -15.45 -9.88 12.39
C ALA A 215 -16.51 -10.51 11.48
N ILE A 216 -16.32 -10.40 10.17
CA ILE A 216 -17.28 -10.90 9.17
C ILE A 216 -16.64 -11.84 8.14
N TYR A 217 -15.32 -11.77 7.96
CA TYR A 217 -14.59 -12.66 7.06
C TYR A 217 -13.19 -12.92 7.61
N ALA A 218 -12.70 -14.15 7.47
CA ALA A 218 -11.30 -14.48 7.67
C ALA A 218 -10.88 -15.55 6.65
N ALA A 219 -9.66 -15.48 6.12
CA ALA A 219 -9.13 -16.49 5.19
C ALA A 219 -7.61 -16.35 4.99
N HIS A 220 -7.02 -17.34 4.35
CA HIS A 220 -5.64 -17.35 3.88
C HIS A 220 -5.59 -17.27 2.35
N PHE A 221 -4.73 -16.40 1.83
CA PHE A 221 -4.48 -16.26 0.40
C PHE A 221 -3.02 -16.59 0.10
N HIS A 222 -2.79 -17.45 -0.88
CA HIS A 222 -1.46 -17.81 -1.34
C HIS A 222 -1.09 -17.05 -2.62
N ARG A 223 0.17 -16.64 -2.73
CA ARG A 223 0.69 -15.83 -3.84
C ARG A 223 0.47 -16.47 -5.20
N ASP A 224 0.75 -17.76 -5.33
CA ASP A 224 0.60 -18.52 -6.57
C ASP A 224 -0.85 -18.50 -7.07
N ARG A 225 -1.79 -18.77 -6.17
CA ARG A 225 -3.22 -18.73 -6.45
C ARG A 225 -3.68 -17.34 -6.87
N VAL A 226 -3.24 -16.29 -6.17
CA VAL A 226 -3.60 -14.90 -6.50
C VAL A 226 -3.04 -14.48 -7.85
N ASN A 227 -1.84 -14.92 -8.22
CA ASN A 227 -1.24 -14.67 -9.53
C ASN A 227 -2.01 -15.34 -10.68
N ASP A 228 -2.70 -16.45 -10.42
CA ASP A 228 -3.47 -17.20 -11.41
C ASP A 228 -4.91 -16.68 -11.58
N ILE A 229 -5.36 -15.71 -10.77
CA ILE A 229 -6.70 -15.15 -10.86
C ILE A 229 -6.86 -14.37 -12.19
N PRO A 230 -7.90 -14.67 -12.99
CA PRO A 230 -8.22 -13.88 -14.17
C PRO A 230 -9.01 -12.62 -13.77
N TRP A 231 -8.28 -11.56 -13.40
CA TRP A 231 -8.81 -10.34 -12.77
C TRP A 231 -9.96 -9.65 -13.53
N ASP A 232 -10.00 -9.74 -14.86
CA ASP A 232 -11.02 -9.10 -15.71
C ASP A 232 -12.39 -9.80 -15.67
N ARG A 233 -12.45 -11.04 -15.17
CA ARG A 233 -13.64 -11.91 -15.22
C ARG A 233 -13.85 -12.72 -13.95
N VAL A 234 -13.15 -12.34 -12.87
CA VAL A 234 -13.17 -13.07 -11.60
C VAL A 234 -14.57 -13.03 -10.98
N ASP A 235 -15.02 -14.17 -10.45
CA ASP A 235 -16.16 -14.21 -9.53
C ASP A 235 -15.62 -13.98 -8.11
N LEU A 236 -15.67 -12.73 -7.67
CA LEU A 236 -15.13 -12.28 -6.38
C LEU A 236 -15.68 -13.09 -5.21
N VAL A 237 -16.98 -13.43 -5.25
CA VAL A 237 -17.63 -14.18 -4.17
C VAL A 237 -17.15 -15.62 -4.17
N HIS A 238 -16.98 -16.22 -5.35
CA HIS A 238 -16.40 -17.56 -5.45
C HIS A 238 -14.97 -17.60 -4.90
N GLU A 239 -14.12 -16.64 -5.26
CA GLU A 239 -12.74 -16.58 -4.77
C GLU A 239 -12.68 -16.44 -3.25
N LEU A 240 -13.49 -15.55 -2.66
CA LEU A 240 -13.57 -15.44 -1.20
C LEU A 240 -13.98 -16.75 -0.52
N MET A 241 -14.94 -17.46 -1.09
CA MET A 241 -15.50 -18.68 -0.50
C MET A 241 -14.59 -19.90 -0.64
N THR A 242 -13.68 -19.86 -1.61
CA THR A 242 -12.78 -20.97 -1.91
C THR A 242 -11.36 -20.72 -1.43
N ALA A 243 -11.05 -19.52 -0.90
CA ALA A 243 -9.81 -19.25 -0.20
C ALA A 243 -9.60 -20.23 0.96
N ASP A 244 -8.34 -20.43 1.34
CA ASP A 244 -7.98 -21.43 2.33
C ASP A 244 -8.45 -20.98 3.72
N ASP A 245 -9.02 -21.91 4.48
CA ASP A 245 -9.64 -21.65 5.80
C ASP A 245 -10.69 -20.52 5.80
N ALA A 246 -11.36 -20.27 4.67
CA ALA A 246 -12.34 -19.20 4.56
C ALA A 246 -13.52 -19.34 5.55
N LEU A 247 -13.61 -18.38 6.46
CA LEU A 247 -14.71 -18.19 7.38
C LEU A 247 -15.60 -17.05 6.89
N LEU A 248 -16.80 -17.37 6.41
CA LEU A 248 -17.85 -16.40 6.10
C LEU A 248 -19.21 -16.93 6.57
N ARG A 249 -19.94 -16.12 7.35
CA ARG A 249 -21.31 -16.47 7.77
C ARG A 249 -22.34 -15.66 7.01
N ARG A 250 -23.35 -16.33 6.48
CA ARG A 250 -24.50 -15.71 5.80
C ARG A 250 -25.81 -16.16 6.45
N ARG A 251 -26.75 -15.24 6.68
CA ARG A 251 -28.02 -15.51 7.36
C ARG A 251 -29.24 -15.08 6.55
N GLY A 252 -30.30 -15.89 6.64
CA GLY A 252 -31.61 -15.63 6.04
C GLY A 252 -31.65 -15.84 4.52
N GLN A 253 -32.83 -15.73 3.92
CA GLN A 253 -33.03 -15.97 2.47
C GLN A 253 -32.26 -15.00 1.58
N ALA A 254 -32.01 -13.76 2.05
CA ALA A 254 -31.23 -12.79 1.31
C ALA A 254 -29.70 -13.02 1.44
N GLY A 255 -29.26 -13.97 2.27
CA GLY A 255 -27.86 -14.29 2.49
C GLY A 255 -27.03 -13.13 3.04
N THR A 256 -27.57 -12.37 4.01
CA THR A 256 -26.90 -11.23 4.63
C THR A 256 -25.64 -11.68 5.37
N VAL A 257 -24.53 -10.97 5.18
CA VAL A 257 -23.27 -11.21 5.92
C VAL A 257 -23.49 -11.01 7.41
N ALA A 258 -23.23 -12.06 8.17
CA ALA A 258 -23.40 -12.11 9.62
C ALA A 258 -22.03 -12.13 10.31
N PRO A 259 -21.94 -11.64 11.57
CA PRO A 259 -20.73 -11.79 12.37
C PRO A 259 -20.26 -13.25 12.45
N LEU A 260 -18.94 -13.44 12.43
CA LEU A 260 -18.30 -14.71 12.73
C LEU A 260 -18.49 -15.05 14.20
N GLY A 261 -18.70 -16.33 14.50
CA GLY A 261 -18.64 -16.83 15.87
C GLY A 261 -17.24 -17.31 16.13
N LEU A 262 -16.50 -16.57 16.97
CA LEU A 262 -15.08 -16.76 17.23
C LEU A 262 -14.81 -17.68 18.43
N GLU A 263 -15.81 -18.40 18.92
CA GLU A 263 -15.71 -19.28 20.10
C GLU A 263 -14.59 -20.33 19.99
N HIS A 264 -14.25 -20.73 18.76
CA HIS A 264 -13.21 -21.73 18.47
C HIS A 264 -11.93 -21.11 17.89
N GLU A 265 -11.89 -19.78 17.76
CA GLU A 265 -10.81 -19.01 17.14
C GLU A 265 -10.27 -17.96 18.14
N PRO A 266 -9.62 -18.38 19.24
CA PRO A 266 -9.24 -17.48 20.32
C PRO A 266 -8.29 -16.37 19.88
N GLU A 267 -7.39 -16.67 18.93
CA GLU A 267 -6.43 -15.70 18.40
C GLU A 267 -7.13 -14.59 17.60
N LEU A 268 -8.10 -14.94 16.75
CA LEU A 268 -8.94 -13.97 16.03
C LEU A 268 -9.80 -13.15 17.00
N ALA A 269 -10.36 -13.79 18.04
CA ALA A 269 -11.12 -13.11 19.06
C ALA A 269 -10.27 -12.04 19.79
N ASP A 270 -9.01 -12.36 20.10
CA ASP A 270 -8.08 -11.43 20.72
C ASP A 270 -7.69 -10.26 19.81
N VAL A 271 -7.51 -10.50 18.52
CA VAL A 271 -7.30 -9.42 17.53
C VAL A 271 -8.51 -8.48 17.49
N VAL A 272 -9.73 -9.00 17.35
CA VAL A 272 -10.96 -8.20 17.32
C VAL A 272 -11.12 -7.38 18.61
N ARG A 273 -10.84 -7.98 19.76
CA ARG A 273 -10.89 -7.28 21.05
C ARG A 273 -9.89 -6.12 21.10
N ARG A 274 -8.65 -6.31 20.66
CA ARG A 274 -7.65 -5.23 20.61
C ARG A 274 -8.06 -4.09 19.68
N ILE A 275 -8.65 -4.40 18.53
CA ILE A 275 -9.18 -3.38 17.59
C ILE A 275 -10.29 -2.56 18.25
N ARG A 276 -11.19 -3.21 19.00
CA ARG A 276 -12.24 -2.50 19.75
C ARG A 276 -11.63 -1.57 20.79
N ASP A 277 -10.66 -2.07 21.56
CA ASP A 277 -10.00 -1.31 22.62
C ASP A 277 -9.26 -0.07 22.06
N SER A 278 -8.64 -0.18 20.87
CA SER A 278 -7.95 0.95 20.22
C SER A 278 -8.90 2.01 19.66
N LEU A 279 -10.13 1.65 19.32
CA LEU A 279 -11.13 2.60 18.79
C LEU A 279 -11.90 3.36 19.89
N HIS A 280 -11.76 2.97 21.15
CA HIS A 280 -12.40 3.61 22.31
C HIS A 280 -11.46 4.53 23.11
N ASN A 281 -10.19 4.65 22.70
CA ASN A 281 -9.20 5.59 23.22
C ASN A 281 -9.02 6.78 22.28
#